data_AF-A0ABC9R0E1-F1
#
_entry.id   AF-A0ABC9R0E1-F1
#
_cell.length_a   1.000
_cell.length_b   1.000
_cell.length_c   1.000
_cell.angle_alpha   90.00
_cell.angle_beta   90.00
_cell.angle_gamma   90.00
#
_symmetry.space_group_name_H-M   'P 1'
#
loop_
_entity.id
_entity.type
_entity.pdbx_description
1 polymer ?
#
loop_
_entity_poly.entity_id
_entity_poly.type
_entity_poly.pdbx_seq_one_letter_code
_entity_poly.pdbx_strand_id
1 'polypeptide(L)'
;MRKSLSQKVKKICSSFIIILLVCMNFLIHLPYKAEAATTELKGLGDTSYYNAIIFGDHSATSADIEGAMAVQKNMNASSYTVVAAATGANNLAGATWKDEGYPSLLLGGQFTKAGAGQVIIQDGTVAMTKDGDPEGAMKSSYDRISYKEQAEIDAKFKEFRKDVDGVIGDAGQLQTDKPKLNMSFGIGEDVNNPNIYVSSGLTGKKIFDVKDVYLPNVNNKDFIVIYSDAEEVNFGSGAILYDTRNTGMATDLINTSQAYDPNSAFTELASKVIWVFPNATKITTKGYGVVGSVFAPNAVVETKGGSINGQAYVGGLHQRDGFEVHNFKFNWPKWNKPVVEKGNLQIKKVDTNDENIVLKDANFDVIDKDNNVVATVTTNEKGIAEVKDLPLGDYFVKEISAPEGYIKVDTPVKVTINGTNVIEIVMKNTKKVENGQFKLLKKDSESGQLLPGAKFDVIDKDGNVVETIITDGKGAALSKQLPVGTYTLKEVEAPKGYELSSSSVRVDVAANKTVTVDVLNKKIAEKATGQFEIVKVDANDKTKLLSDAEFEVYKDGEKIDTLRTDKTGKVISKKLEPGKYT
;
A
#
# COMPACT_ATOMS: atom_id res chain seq x y z
N MET A 1 84.21 14.23 0.05
CA MET A 1 82.83 13.78 -0.28
C MET A 1 82.31 12.59 0.55
N ARG A 2 83.12 11.57 0.94
CA ARG A 2 82.62 10.39 1.71
C ARG A 2 82.10 10.67 3.13
N LYS A 3 82.62 11.67 3.86
CA LYS A 3 82.14 12.02 5.23
C LYS A 3 80.75 12.68 5.24
N SER A 4 80.38 13.42 4.20
CA SER A 4 79.09 14.13 4.11
C SER A 4 77.92 13.19 3.83
N LEU A 5 78.15 12.13 3.04
CA LEU A 5 77.12 11.14 2.72
C LEU A 5 76.76 10.28 3.95
N SER A 6 77.76 9.90 4.75
CA SER A 6 77.56 9.12 5.99
C SER A 6 76.72 9.85 7.04
N GLN A 7 76.92 11.16 7.20
CA GLN A 7 76.13 11.98 8.13
C GLN A 7 74.68 12.18 7.65
N LYS A 8 74.46 12.33 6.34
CA LYS A 8 73.10 12.43 5.79
C LYS A 8 72.32 11.12 5.94
N VAL A 9 72.95 9.96 5.71
CA VAL A 9 72.30 8.64 5.89
C VAL A 9 71.98 8.39 7.36
N LYS A 10 72.87 8.72 8.31
CA LYS A 10 72.58 8.59 9.74
C LYS A 10 71.40 9.46 10.20
N LYS A 11 71.29 10.70 9.71
CA LYS A 11 70.14 11.58 10.03
C LYS A 11 68.81 11.04 9.49
N ILE A 12 68.80 10.48 8.28
CA ILE A 12 67.59 9.90 7.68
C ILE A 12 67.15 8.65 8.44
N CYS A 13 68.08 7.77 8.86
CA CYS A 13 67.76 6.60 9.67
C CYS A 13 67.25 6.97 11.07
N SER A 14 67.83 7.99 11.72
CA SER A 14 67.33 8.45 13.03
C SER A 14 65.94 9.05 12.94
N SER A 15 65.62 9.81 11.88
CA SER A 15 64.27 10.34 11.66
C SER A 15 63.24 9.23 11.38
N PHE A 16 63.63 8.16 10.67
CA PHE A 16 62.76 7.00 10.44
C PHE A 16 62.45 6.22 11.73
N ILE A 17 63.43 6.06 12.63
CA ILE A 17 63.23 5.38 13.92
C ILE A 17 62.28 6.19 14.82
N ILE A 18 62.38 7.52 14.82
CA ILE A 18 61.49 8.38 15.59
C ILE A 18 60.07 8.34 15.03
N ILE A 19 59.89 8.33 13.69
CA ILE A 19 58.57 8.16 13.06
C ILE A 19 57.98 6.78 13.39
N LEU A 20 58.78 5.71 13.38
CA LEU A 20 58.33 4.36 13.75
C LEU A 20 57.89 4.28 15.21
N LEU A 21 58.61 4.94 16.13
CA LEU A 21 58.25 5.01 17.55
C LEU A 21 57.01 5.86 17.81
N VAL A 22 56.81 6.96 17.06
CA VAL A 22 55.58 7.77 17.14
C VAL A 22 54.39 7.01 16.56
N CYS A 23 54.56 6.24 15.48
CA CYS A 23 53.53 5.35 14.95
C CYS A 23 53.21 4.19 15.91
N MET A 24 54.21 3.61 16.58
CA MET A 24 53.99 2.58 17.61
C MET A 24 53.26 3.13 18.84
N ASN A 25 53.55 4.35 19.29
CA ASN A 25 52.81 4.99 20.38
C ASN A 25 51.37 5.38 20.00
N PHE A 26 51.10 5.68 18.72
CA PHE A 26 49.71 5.88 18.24
C PHE A 26 48.92 4.56 18.16
N LEU A 27 49.58 3.42 17.93
CA LEU A 27 48.97 2.08 17.99
C LEU A 27 48.65 1.63 19.43
N ILE A 28 49.39 2.12 20.44
CA ILE A 28 49.20 1.74 21.85
C ILE A 28 48.13 2.62 22.55
N HIS A 29 47.71 3.73 21.95
CA HIS A 29 46.74 4.68 22.53
C HIS A 29 45.53 5.01 21.64
N LEU A 30 45.20 4.14 20.69
CA LEU A 30 43.82 4.11 20.19
C LEU A 30 42.91 3.69 21.35
N PRO A 31 41.86 4.47 21.69
CA PRO A 31 40.83 3.95 22.57
C PRO A 31 40.28 2.71 21.87
N TYR A 32 40.43 1.55 22.52
CA TYR A 32 39.71 0.33 22.15
C TYR A 32 38.22 0.60 22.37
N LYS A 33 37.61 1.39 21.48
CA LYS A 33 36.23 1.20 21.13
C LYS A 33 36.24 -0.15 20.44
N ALA A 34 35.82 -1.16 21.18
CA ALA A 34 35.25 -2.36 20.60
C ALA A 34 34.14 -1.89 19.66
N GLU A 35 34.49 -1.64 18.39
CA GLU A 35 33.57 -1.93 17.32
C GLU A 35 33.26 -3.40 17.51
N ALA A 36 32.09 -3.68 18.07
CA ALA A 36 31.51 -5.00 17.99
C ALA A 36 31.49 -5.33 16.50
N ALA A 37 32.46 -6.12 16.06
CA ALA A 37 32.35 -6.84 14.81
C ALA A 37 30.98 -7.50 14.90
N THR A 38 30.07 -7.09 14.03
CA THR A 38 28.84 -7.83 13.82
C THR A 38 29.30 -9.24 13.46
N THR A 39 29.25 -10.15 14.43
CA THR A 39 29.57 -11.55 14.23
C THR A 39 28.65 -12.00 13.12
N GLU A 40 29.17 -12.16 11.90
CA GLU A 40 28.35 -12.69 10.82
C GLU A 40 28.08 -14.15 11.18
N LEU A 41 26.92 -14.42 11.78
CA LEU A 41 26.44 -15.74 12.21
C LEU A 41 26.13 -16.68 11.04
N LYS A 42 26.70 -16.41 9.86
CA LYS A 42 26.46 -17.12 8.61
C LYS A 42 26.96 -18.57 8.73
N GLY A 43 26.12 -19.51 8.32
CA GLY A 43 26.47 -20.93 8.27
C GLY A 43 26.21 -21.72 9.55
N LEU A 44 25.51 -21.14 10.53
CA LEU A 44 25.09 -21.84 11.77
C LEU A 44 23.57 -22.14 11.82
N GLY A 45 22.84 -21.91 10.73
CA GLY A 45 21.39 -22.11 10.67
C GLY A 45 20.59 -21.10 11.51
N ASP A 46 19.27 -21.15 11.36
CA ASP A 46 18.31 -20.41 12.18
C ASP A 46 17.51 -21.35 13.08
N THR A 47 16.61 -20.79 13.89
CA THR A 47 15.78 -21.54 14.85
C THR A 47 14.93 -22.63 14.18
N SER A 48 14.55 -22.48 12.90
CA SER A 48 13.74 -23.44 12.16
C SER A 48 14.50 -24.70 11.74
N TYR A 49 15.83 -24.59 11.62
CA TYR A 49 16.67 -25.69 11.16
C TYR A 49 16.82 -26.81 12.19
N TYR A 50 16.92 -26.46 13.48
CA TYR A 50 17.22 -27.41 14.55
C TYR A 50 15.97 -28.07 15.13
N ASN A 51 15.97 -29.40 15.23
CA ASN A 51 14.89 -30.16 15.86
C ASN A 51 14.89 -30.00 17.37
N ALA A 52 16.07 -29.80 17.95
CA ALA A 52 16.23 -29.46 19.36
C ALA A 52 17.23 -28.34 19.54
N ILE A 53 16.83 -27.29 20.26
CA ILE A 53 17.71 -26.24 20.76
C ILE A 53 17.65 -26.29 22.28
N ILE A 54 18.80 -26.57 22.88
CA ILE A 54 18.96 -26.79 24.32
C ILE A 54 19.83 -25.69 24.87
N PHE A 55 19.26 -24.79 25.67
CA PHE A 55 19.95 -23.61 26.24
C PHE A 55 20.86 -23.95 27.43
N GLY A 56 20.83 -25.20 27.90
CA GLY A 56 21.66 -25.72 28.98
C GLY A 56 22.36 -27.01 28.59
N ASP A 57 22.45 -27.92 29.56
CA ASP A 57 23.14 -29.20 29.37
C ASP A 57 22.23 -30.24 28.73
N HIS A 58 22.83 -31.08 27.89
CA HIS A 58 22.18 -32.24 27.31
C HIS A 58 22.83 -33.52 27.84
N SER A 59 22.02 -34.56 28.06
CA SER A 59 22.55 -35.89 28.28
C SER A 59 21.68 -36.96 27.66
N ALA A 60 22.29 -38.02 27.15
CA ALA A 60 21.58 -39.09 26.46
C ALA A 60 22.13 -40.48 26.79
N THR A 61 21.22 -41.41 27.09
CA THR A 61 21.54 -42.83 27.21
C THR A 61 20.52 -43.65 26.43
N SER A 62 20.97 -44.34 25.37
CA SER A 62 20.09 -45.14 24.50
C SER A 62 18.92 -44.30 23.96
N ALA A 63 19.25 -43.28 23.18
CA ALA A 63 18.30 -42.32 22.62
C ALA A 63 18.75 -41.84 21.23
N ASP A 64 17.88 -41.12 20.53
CA ASP A 64 18.15 -40.58 19.20
C ASP A 64 17.43 -39.25 18.95
N ILE A 65 17.84 -38.58 17.86
CA ILE A 65 17.16 -37.43 17.29
C ILE A 65 17.15 -37.54 15.76
N GLU A 66 15.98 -37.35 15.15
CA GLU A 66 15.77 -37.50 13.71
C GLU A 66 16.17 -36.24 12.91
N GLY A 67 17.00 -35.36 13.47
CA GLY A 67 17.45 -34.13 12.79
C GLY A 67 18.54 -33.39 13.54
N ALA A 68 18.75 -32.12 13.16
CA ALA A 68 19.84 -31.30 13.70
C ALA A 68 19.58 -30.88 15.16
N MET A 69 20.64 -30.77 15.96
CA MET A 69 20.59 -30.36 17.36
C MET A 69 21.55 -29.21 17.65
N ALA A 70 21.13 -28.27 18.50
CA ALA A 70 21.99 -27.27 19.10
C ALA A 70 21.99 -27.41 20.63
N VAL A 71 23.18 -27.55 21.24
CA VAL A 71 23.38 -27.61 22.70
C VAL A 71 24.29 -26.47 23.13
N GLN A 72 23.81 -25.59 24.00
CA GLN A 72 24.56 -24.39 24.41
C GLN A 72 25.70 -24.73 25.36
N LYS A 73 25.46 -25.66 26.29
CA LYS A 73 26.44 -26.07 27.30
C LYS A 73 26.99 -27.46 26.98
N ASN A 74 27.11 -28.33 27.98
CA ASN A 74 27.78 -29.60 27.84
C ASN A 74 26.85 -30.68 27.31
N MET A 75 27.42 -31.63 26.59
CA MET A 75 26.73 -32.82 26.10
C MET A 75 27.38 -34.07 26.69
N ASN A 76 26.62 -34.83 27.47
CA ASN A 76 27.09 -36.09 28.05
C ASN A 76 26.29 -37.28 27.49
N ALA A 77 26.90 -38.08 26.61
CA ALA A 77 26.18 -39.16 25.92
C ALA A 77 26.94 -40.50 25.94
N SER A 78 26.18 -41.59 26.09
CA SER A 78 26.71 -42.96 26.13
C SER A 78 26.46 -43.74 24.84
N SER A 79 25.20 -43.77 24.41
CA SER A 79 24.71 -44.40 23.19
C SER A 79 23.70 -43.44 22.58
N TYR A 80 24.10 -42.74 21.52
CA TYR A 80 23.31 -41.65 20.98
C TYR A 80 23.58 -41.45 19.49
N THR A 81 22.52 -41.23 18.72
CA THR A 81 22.66 -40.95 17.28
C THR A 81 21.98 -39.63 16.97
N VAL A 82 22.74 -38.70 16.38
CA VAL A 82 22.19 -37.48 15.79
C VAL A 82 21.98 -37.72 14.31
N VAL A 83 20.83 -37.26 13.81
CA VAL A 83 20.37 -37.52 12.44
C VAL A 83 20.14 -39.02 12.16
N ALA A 84 19.75 -39.78 13.20
CA ALA A 84 19.66 -41.25 13.18
C ALA A 84 18.73 -41.83 12.10
N ALA A 85 17.89 -40.98 11.52
CA ALA A 85 16.78 -41.30 10.64
C ALA A 85 16.94 -40.75 9.21
N ALA A 86 18.11 -40.23 8.81
CA ALA A 86 18.26 -39.65 7.46
C ALA A 86 18.44 -40.67 6.31
N THR A 87 18.61 -41.98 6.58
CA THR A 87 18.91 -42.95 5.52
C THR A 87 17.68 -43.54 4.79
N GLY A 88 16.48 -42.99 4.99
CA GLY A 88 15.32 -43.27 4.12
C GLY A 88 14.62 -44.61 4.32
N ALA A 89 14.64 -45.19 5.53
CA ALA A 89 13.85 -46.37 5.84
C ALA A 89 12.40 -46.00 6.24
N ASN A 90 11.42 -46.74 5.71
CA ASN A 90 9.97 -46.50 5.86
C ASN A 90 9.39 -46.77 7.27
N ASN A 91 10.18 -46.63 8.33
CA ASN A 91 9.83 -46.93 9.72
C ASN A 91 10.04 -45.76 10.70
N LEU A 92 10.25 -44.56 10.18
CA LEU A 92 10.53 -43.34 10.96
C LEU A 92 9.24 -42.55 11.17
N ALA A 93 9.04 -41.97 12.34
CA ALA A 93 7.81 -41.25 12.64
C ALA A 93 7.82 -39.82 12.10
N GLY A 94 8.99 -39.16 12.04
CA GLY A 94 9.16 -37.81 11.48
C GLY A 94 9.56 -37.75 10.00
N ALA A 95 9.54 -36.54 9.45
CA ALA A 95 9.91 -36.30 8.07
C ALA A 95 11.39 -36.60 7.81
N THR A 96 11.75 -36.93 6.57
CA THR A 96 13.16 -37.09 6.20
C THR A 96 13.92 -35.79 6.43
N TRP A 97 15.04 -35.86 7.15
CA TRP A 97 15.95 -34.74 7.34
C TRP A 97 16.61 -34.33 6.00
N LYS A 98 16.86 -33.03 5.83
CA LYS A 98 17.52 -32.47 4.65
C LYS A 98 18.77 -31.73 5.06
N ASP A 99 19.87 -31.99 4.36
CA ASP A 99 21.11 -31.22 4.51
C ASP A 99 20.92 -29.85 3.84
N GLU A 100 20.90 -28.80 4.64
CA GLU A 100 20.80 -27.40 4.19
C GLU A 100 22.15 -26.67 4.25
N GLY A 101 23.26 -27.41 4.48
CA GLY A 101 24.60 -26.86 4.60
C GLY A 101 24.91 -26.25 5.97
N TYR A 102 24.08 -26.52 6.98
CA TYR A 102 24.26 -26.11 8.37
C TYR A 102 24.70 -27.29 9.25
N PRO A 103 25.18 -27.02 10.48
CA PRO A 103 25.67 -28.09 11.36
C PRO A 103 24.56 -29.01 11.84
N SER A 104 24.74 -30.33 11.68
CA SER A 104 23.88 -31.35 12.28
C SER A 104 23.95 -31.33 13.81
N LEU A 105 25.11 -30.92 14.35
CA LEU A 105 25.30 -30.65 15.77
C LEU A 105 26.02 -29.31 15.94
N LEU A 106 25.40 -28.37 16.65
CA LEU A 106 26.05 -27.15 17.14
C LEU A 106 26.25 -27.29 18.66
N LEU A 107 27.50 -27.34 19.12
CA LEU A 107 27.84 -27.57 20.52
C LEU A 107 28.67 -26.40 21.08
N GLY A 108 28.15 -25.74 22.11
CA GLY A 108 28.80 -24.61 22.77
C GLY A 108 29.68 -24.96 23.96
N GLY A 109 29.51 -26.15 24.56
CA GLY A 109 30.33 -26.64 25.67
C GLY A 109 31.11 -27.90 25.34
N GLN A 110 31.43 -28.70 26.37
CA GLN A 110 32.22 -29.92 26.20
C GLN A 110 31.34 -31.14 25.94
N PHE A 111 31.79 -31.96 25.02
CA PHE A 111 31.32 -33.32 24.80
C PHE A 111 32.05 -34.27 25.75
N THR A 112 31.29 -35.10 26.44
CA THR A 112 31.81 -36.19 27.28
C THR A 112 31.12 -37.49 26.88
N LYS A 113 31.93 -38.50 26.54
CA LYS A 113 31.43 -39.83 26.27
C LYS A 113 31.26 -40.61 27.57
N ALA A 114 30.03 -40.83 28.01
CA ALA A 114 29.75 -41.65 29.19
C ALA A 114 29.67 -43.14 28.84
N GLY A 115 30.73 -43.91 29.07
CA GLY A 115 30.68 -45.36 28.95
C GLY A 115 30.91 -45.92 27.54
N ALA A 116 30.57 -47.19 27.33
CA ALA A 116 31.10 -47.99 26.22
C ALA A 116 30.29 -47.92 24.91
N GLY A 117 29.12 -47.27 24.89
CA GLY A 117 28.28 -47.15 23.70
C GLY A 117 28.91 -46.27 22.61
N GLN A 118 28.18 -46.06 21.51
CA GLN A 118 28.63 -45.20 20.41
C GLN A 118 27.80 -43.93 20.35
N VAL A 119 28.50 -42.81 20.13
CA VAL A 119 27.86 -41.54 19.75
C VAL A 119 28.20 -41.28 18.30
N ILE A 120 27.19 -41.26 17.44
CA ILE A 120 27.35 -41.15 15.99
C ILE A 120 26.61 -39.91 15.52
N ILE A 121 27.32 -39.02 14.84
CA ILE A 121 26.71 -37.94 14.06
C ILE A 121 26.63 -38.43 12.61
N GLN A 122 25.44 -38.83 12.17
CA GLN A 122 25.22 -39.34 10.82
C GLN A 122 25.03 -38.17 9.85
N ASP A 123 25.89 -38.07 8.85
CA ASP A 123 25.83 -37.01 7.83
C ASP A 123 25.89 -35.56 8.39
N GLY A 124 26.42 -34.65 7.60
CA GLY A 124 26.59 -33.24 7.99
C GLY A 124 27.77 -32.95 8.93
N THR A 125 27.78 -31.74 9.46
CA THR A 125 28.95 -31.11 10.13
C THR A 125 28.69 -30.92 11.62
N VAL A 126 29.68 -31.18 12.46
CA VAL A 126 29.68 -30.73 13.86
C VAL A 126 30.32 -29.35 13.92
N ALA A 127 29.62 -28.34 14.45
CA ALA A 127 30.20 -27.06 14.79
C ALA A 127 30.42 -26.97 16.30
N MET A 128 31.67 -26.83 16.73
CA MET A 128 32.02 -26.73 18.16
C MET A 128 33.27 -25.87 18.39
N THR A 129 33.59 -25.59 19.65
CA THR A 129 34.86 -24.94 19.98
C THR A 129 36.02 -25.93 19.91
N LYS A 130 37.26 -25.43 19.85
CA LYS A 130 38.47 -26.30 19.81
C LYS A 130 38.60 -27.20 21.04
N ASP A 131 38.10 -26.74 22.18
CA ASP A 131 38.11 -27.48 23.45
C ASP A 131 36.80 -28.25 23.67
N GLY A 132 35.91 -28.29 22.66
CA GLY A 132 34.58 -28.91 22.74
C GLY A 132 34.62 -30.44 22.78
N ASP A 133 35.70 -31.09 22.34
CA ASP A 133 35.90 -32.53 22.44
C ASP A 133 37.34 -32.84 22.90
N PRO A 134 37.65 -32.60 24.19
CA PRO A 134 39.02 -32.67 24.70
C PRO A 134 39.62 -34.08 24.64
N GLU A 135 38.78 -35.11 24.61
CA GLU A 135 39.20 -36.52 24.52
C GLU A 135 39.23 -37.04 23.06
N GLY A 136 38.80 -36.23 22.09
CA GLY A 136 38.65 -36.66 20.69
C GLY A 136 37.67 -37.84 20.54
N ALA A 137 36.64 -37.89 21.40
CA ALA A 137 35.71 -38.99 21.49
C ALA A 137 34.59 -38.92 20.44
N MET A 138 34.32 -37.73 19.88
CA MET A 138 33.26 -37.50 18.92
C MET A 138 33.63 -38.05 17.54
N LYS A 139 32.71 -38.81 16.94
CA LYS A 139 32.86 -39.36 15.60
C LYS A 139 31.69 -38.90 14.74
N SER A 140 32.00 -38.40 13.54
CA SER A 140 30.99 -38.14 12.50
C SER A 140 31.28 -39.03 11.30
N SER A 141 30.26 -39.37 10.50
CA SER A 141 30.41 -40.30 9.37
C SER A 141 31.48 -39.89 8.33
N TYR A 142 31.89 -38.61 8.32
CA TYR A 142 32.91 -38.07 7.42
C TYR A 142 33.96 -37.20 8.14
N ASP A 143 34.07 -37.30 9.47
CA ASP A 143 34.96 -36.47 10.31
C ASP A 143 34.86 -34.94 10.02
N ARG A 144 33.64 -34.46 9.71
CA ARG A 144 33.37 -33.05 9.39
C ARG A 144 33.17 -32.24 10.67
N ILE A 145 34.28 -31.82 11.27
CA ILE A 145 34.27 -30.90 12.42
C ILE A 145 34.68 -29.50 11.95
N SER A 146 33.85 -28.51 12.28
CA SER A 146 34.05 -27.09 12.04
C SER A 146 34.26 -26.38 13.38
N TYR A 147 35.43 -25.78 13.55
CA TYR A 147 35.75 -25.07 14.78
C TYR A 147 35.29 -23.62 14.74
N LYS A 148 34.56 -23.21 15.78
CA LYS A 148 34.02 -21.85 15.96
C LYS A 148 34.57 -21.21 17.22
N GLU A 149 34.62 -19.88 17.23
CA GLU A 149 34.94 -19.11 18.44
C GLU A 149 33.75 -19.18 19.41
N GLN A 150 34.03 -19.25 20.73
CA GLN A 150 32.96 -19.32 21.74
C GLN A 150 31.95 -18.16 21.60
N ALA A 151 32.46 -16.96 21.32
CA ALA A 151 31.62 -15.77 21.15
C ALA A 151 30.65 -15.87 19.96
N GLU A 152 31.00 -16.62 18.89
CA GLU A 152 30.11 -16.85 17.74
C GLU A 152 28.96 -17.79 18.13
N ILE A 153 29.28 -18.88 18.85
CA ILE A 153 28.28 -19.82 19.34
C ILE A 153 27.35 -19.13 20.35
N ASP A 154 27.89 -18.40 21.32
CA ASP A 154 27.11 -17.66 22.31
C ASP A 154 26.18 -16.63 21.67
N ALA A 155 26.65 -15.94 20.63
CA ALA A 155 25.84 -14.99 19.87
C ALA A 155 24.70 -15.71 19.10
N LYS A 156 24.95 -16.89 18.52
CA LYS A 156 23.89 -17.71 17.89
C LYS A 156 22.85 -18.19 18.89
N PHE A 157 23.25 -18.65 20.08
CA PHE A 157 22.28 -19.04 21.11
C PHE A 157 21.47 -17.85 21.65
N LYS A 158 22.04 -16.64 21.68
CA LYS A 158 21.26 -15.42 21.96
C LYS A 158 20.20 -15.14 20.89
N GLU A 159 20.51 -15.38 19.61
CA GLU A 159 19.55 -15.26 18.50
C GLU A 159 18.42 -16.29 18.66
N PHE A 160 18.76 -17.58 18.85
CA PHE A 160 17.74 -18.62 19.11
C PHE A 160 16.87 -18.28 20.31
N ARG A 161 17.48 -17.78 21.39
CA ARG A 161 16.74 -17.42 22.61
C ARG A 161 15.76 -16.28 22.33
N LYS A 162 16.20 -15.27 21.58
CA LYS A 162 15.36 -14.14 21.18
C LYS A 162 14.13 -14.60 20.38
N ASP A 163 14.32 -15.49 19.41
CA ASP A 163 13.20 -16.01 18.59
C ASP A 163 12.21 -16.82 19.45
N VAL A 164 12.73 -17.70 20.29
CA VAL A 164 11.94 -18.52 21.22
C VAL A 164 11.17 -17.67 22.23
N ASP A 165 11.82 -16.66 22.83
CA ASP A 165 11.18 -15.73 23.75
C ASP A 165 10.12 -14.87 23.03
N GLY A 166 10.31 -14.56 21.73
CA GLY A 166 9.32 -13.92 20.88
C GLY A 166 8.04 -14.76 20.74
N VAL A 167 8.18 -16.04 20.37
CA VAL A 167 7.04 -16.99 20.31
C VAL A 167 6.31 -17.07 21.65
N ILE A 168 7.05 -17.14 22.76
CA ILE A 168 6.47 -17.16 24.12
C ILE A 168 5.69 -15.88 24.41
N GLY A 169 6.25 -14.71 24.06
CA GLY A 169 5.62 -13.42 24.26
C GLY A 169 4.32 -13.25 23.47
N ASP A 170 4.31 -13.70 22.22
CA ASP A 170 3.12 -13.71 21.36
C ASP A 170 2.06 -14.68 21.88
N ALA A 171 2.47 -15.91 22.24
CA ALA A 171 1.57 -16.92 22.79
C ALA A 171 0.92 -16.50 24.11
N GLY A 172 1.64 -15.75 24.95
CA GLY A 172 1.12 -15.23 26.22
C GLY A 172 0.05 -14.13 26.07
N GLN A 173 -0.12 -13.57 24.87
CA GLN A 173 -1.18 -12.59 24.56
C GLN A 173 -2.46 -13.24 24.03
N LEU A 174 -2.39 -14.51 23.64
CA LEU A 174 -3.53 -15.24 23.10
C LEU A 174 -4.49 -15.63 24.22
N GLN A 175 -5.79 -15.49 23.95
CA GLN A 175 -6.84 -15.87 24.88
C GLN A 175 -8.12 -16.25 24.12
N THR A 176 -8.90 -17.17 24.69
CA THR A 176 -10.20 -17.54 24.14
C THR A 176 -11.32 -17.22 25.14
N ASP A 177 -12.42 -16.68 24.64
CA ASP A 177 -13.68 -16.50 25.37
C ASP A 177 -14.75 -17.56 25.00
N LYS A 178 -14.44 -18.41 24.01
CA LYS A 178 -15.34 -19.41 23.42
C LYS A 178 -14.67 -20.79 23.39
N PRO A 179 -14.45 -21.41 24.55
CA PRO A 179 -13.89 -22.76 24.61
C PRO A 179 -14.80 -23.75 23.87
N LYS A 180 -14.20 -24.64 23.07
CA LYS A 180 -14.94 -25.72 22.42
C LYS A 180 -15.32 -26.78 23.44
N LEU A 181 -16.58 -27.21 23.38
CA LEU A 181 -17.11 -28.25 24.27
C LEU A 181 -16.32 -29.56 24.09
N ASN A 182 -16.07 -30.25 25.21
CA ASN A 182 -15.35 -31.54 25.27
C ASN A 182 -13.89 -31.53 24.82
N MET A 183 -13.30 -30.36 24.53
CA MET A 183 -11.88 -30.24 24.22
C MET A 183 -11.07 -30.03 25.49
N SER A 184 -9.84 -30.57 25.51
CA SER A 184 -8.96 -30.40 26.66
C SER A 184 -8.62 -28.94 26.88
N PHE A 185 -8.31 -28.59 28.13
CA PHE A 185 -7.75 -27.30 28.51
C PHE A 185 -8.56 -26.08 28.06
N GLY A 186 -9.87 -26.24 27.87
CA GLY A 186 -10.74 -25.16 27.38
C GLY A 186 -10.25 -24.56 26.07
N ILE A 187 -9.70 -25.38 25.17
CA ILE A 187 -9.21 -24.94 23.86
C ILE A 187 -10.38 -24.32 23.07
N GLY A 188 -10.19 -23.10 22.59
CA GLY A 188 -11.17 -22.35 21.81
C GLY A 188 -10.50 -21.38 20.84
N GLU A 189 -11.28 -20.69 20.02
CA GLU A 189 -10.75 -19.69 19.08
C GLU A 189 -10.16 -18.51 19.84
N ASP A 190 -8.99 -18.04 19.42
CA ASP A 190 -8.43 -16.81 19.96
C ASP A 190 -9.33 -15.61 19.60
N VAL A 191 -9.45 -14.67 20.54
CA VAL A 191 -10.35 -13.51 20.40
C VAL A 191 -9.92 -12.54 19.29
N ASN A 192 -8.62 -12.46 19.00
CA ASN A 192 -8.05 -11.51 18.05
C ASN A 192 -7.62 -12.18 16.74
N ASN A 193 -7.38 -13.49 16.76
CA ASN A 193 -6.94 -14.27 15.61
C ASN A 193 -7.76 -15.56 15.45
N PRO A 194 -8.82 -15.55 14.61
CA PRO A 194 -9.67 -16.72 14.44
C PRO A 194 -8.95 -17.92 13.82
N ASN A 195 -7.76 -17.76 13.23
CA ASN A 195 -6.97 -18.87 12.68
C ASN A 195 -6.19 -19.65 13.75
N ILE A 196 -6.17 -19.18 15.00
CA ILE A 196 -5.49 -19.83 16.11
C ILE A 196 -6.52 -20.36 17.10
N TYR A 197 -6.31 -21.59 17.54
CA TYR A 197 -6.90 -22.07 18.79
C TYR A 197 -5.92 -21.86 19.95
N VAL A 198 -6.44 -21.51 21.12
CA VAL A 198 -5.65 -21.33 22.34
C VAL A 198 -6.36 -21.96 23.55
N SER A 199 -5.59 -22.55 24.46
CA SER A 199 -6.08 -23.08 25.75
C SER A 199 -6.48 -21.97 26.73
N SER A 200 -7.38 -22.25 27.65
CA SER A 200 -7.79 -21.37 28.75
C SER A 200 -7.68 -22.05 30.12
N GLY A 201 -7.57 -21.27 31.20
CA GLY A 201 -7.62 -21.79 32.58
C GLY A 201 -6.42 -22.65 33.00
N LEU A 202 -5.28 -22.49 32.33
CA LEU A 202 -4.02 -23.17 32.65
C LEU A 202 -2.99 -22.28 33.37
N THR A 203 -3.35 -21.03 33.67
CA THR A 203 -2.50 -20.09 34.40
C THR A 203 -2.74 -20.11 35.91
N GLY A 204 -1.76 -19.68 36.70
CA GLY A 204 -1.78 -19.67 38.16
C GLY A 204 -1.63 -21.04 38.82
N LYS A 205 -1.22 -22.06 38.07
CA LYS A 205 -1.01 -23.43 38.60
C LYS A 205 0.46 -23.64 38.92
N LYS A 206 0.77 -24.31 40.03
CA LYS A 206 2.16 -24.71 40.31
C LYS A 206 2.61 -25.90 39.45
N ILE A 207 1.72 -26.87 39.26
CA ILE A 207 1.96 -28.10 38.51
C ILE A 207 0.90 -28.24 37.42
N PHE A 208 1.31 -28.57 36.20
CA PHE A 208 0.43 -28.91 35.09
C PHE A 208 0.61 -30.37 34.66
N ASP A 209 -0.35 -31.22 35.02
CA ASP A 209 -0.36 -32.63 34.61
C ASP A 209 -1.12 -32.82 33.29
N VAL A 210 -0.42 -33.30 32.27
CA VAL A 210 -0.94 -33.67 30.96
C VAL A 210 -1.19 -35.17 30.92
N LYS A 211 -2.42 -35.57 30.59
CA LYS A 211 -2.85 -36.97 30.42
C LYS A 211 -3.51 -37.15 29.05
N ASP A 212 -4.78 -37.50 28.99
CA ASP A 212 -5.53 -37.54 27.75
C ASP A 212 -5.78 -36.11 27.25
N VAL A 213 -5.45 -35.87 25.98
CA VAL A 213 -5.60 -34.56 25.33
C VAL A 213 -6.56 -34.70 24.16
N TYR A 214 -7.67 -33.98 24.25
CA TYR A 214 -8.72 -33.94 23.24
C TYR A 214 -8.56 -32.66 22.43
N LEU A 215 -8.19 -32.81 21.15
CA LEU A 215 -7.89 -31.70 20.24
C LEU A 215 -9.02 -31.51 19.20
N PRO A 216 -9.43 -30.26 18.93
CA PRO A 216 -10.45 -29.95 17.92
C PRO A 216 -9.90 -30.08 16.50
N ASN A 217 -10.78 -30.23 15.51
CA ASN A 217 -10.42 -30.17 14.09
C ASN A 217 -9.62 -28.90 13.74
N VAL A 218 -8.49 -29.05 13.03
CA VAL A 218 -7.59 -27.93 12.67
C VAL A 218 -7.50 -27.65 11.17
N ASN A 219 -8.41 -28.15 10.34
CA ASN A 219 -8.32 -28.01 8.87
C ASN A 219 -8.21 -26.55 8.40
N ASN A 220 -8.93 -25.64 9.09
CA ASN A 220 -8.92 -24.20 8.83
C ASN A 220 -8.12 -23.39 9.85
N LYS A 221 -7.26 -24.05 10.63
CA LYS A 221 -6.45 -23.39 11.67
C LYS A 221 -4.97 -23.52 11.38
N ASP A 222 -4.25 -22.48 11.74
CA ASP A 222 -2.80 -22.44 11.64
C ASP A 222 -2.15 -23.14 12.83
N PHE A 223 -2.65 -22.91 14.05
CA PHE A 223 -2.06 -23.46 15.27
C PHE A 223 -3.10 -23.83 16.35
N ILE A 224 -2.72 -24.76 17.23
CA ILE A 224 -3.28 -24.92 18.57
C ILE A 224 -2.18 -24.55 19.57
N VAL A 225 -2.40 -23.49 20.34
CA VAL A 225 -1.48 -23.02 21.37
C VAL A 225 -1.95 -23.48 22.74
N ILE A 226 -1.18 -24.35 23.38
CA ILE A 226 -1.41 -24.79 24.76
C ILE A 226 -0.41 -24.05 25.65
N TYR A 227 -0.90 -23.04 26.34
CA TYR A 227 -0.10 -22.14 27.16
C TYR A 227 -0.34 -22.41 28.66
N SER A 228 0.71 -22.58 29.44
CA SER A 228 0.63 -22.67 30.90
C SER A 228 1.83 -22.00 31.56
N ASP A 229 1.60 -21.25 32.62
CA ASP A 229 2.62 -20.57 33.42
C ASP A 229 3.16 -21.42 34.58
N ALA A 230 2.89 -22.73 34.58
CA ALA A 230 3.28 -23.64 35.64
C ALA A 230 4.80 -23.82 35.76
N GLU A 231 5.27 -24.01 36.98
CA GLU A 231 6.68 -24.23 37.30
C GLU A 231 7.12 -25.66 36.95
N GLU A 232 6.19 -26.62 37.05
CA GLU A 232 6.40 -28.03 36.71
C GLU A 232 5.33 -28.53 35.75
N VAL A 233 5.74 -29.27 34.71
CA VAL A 233 4.82 -29.90 33.74
C VAL A 233 5.09 -31.40 33.67
N ASN A 234 4.05 -32.21 33.76
CA ASN A 234 4.18 -33.66 33.71
C ASN A 234 3.36 -34.25 32.57
N PHE A 235 4.02 -34.80 31.56
CA PHE A 235 3.38 -35.65 30.56
C PHE A 235 3.29 -37.08 31.11
N GLY A 236 2.13 -37.40 31.70
CA GLY A 236 1.81 -38.72 32.24
C GLY A 236 1.38 -39.71 31.16
N SER A 237 0.99 -40.94 31.52
CA SER A 237 0.42 -41.90 30.56
C SER A 237 -0.98 -41.45 30.12
N GLY A 238 -1.18 -41.26 28.82
CA GLY A 238 -2.46 -40.85 28.23
C GLY A 238 -2.40 -40.87 26.70
N ALA A 239 -3.51 -40.51 26.06
CA ALA A 239 -3.68 -40.53 24.62
C ALA A 239 -3.89 -39.12 24.04
N ILE A 240 -3.52 -38.94 22.76
CA ILE A 240 -3.96 -37.80 21.95
C ILE A 240 -5.18 -38.24 21.15
N LEU A 241 -6.29 -37.56 21.40
CA LEU A 241 -7.59 -37.80 20.79
C LEU A 241 -7.93 -36.61 19.90
N TYR A 242 -8.32 -36.85 18.65
CA TYR A 242 -8.51 -35.80 17.65
C TYR A 242 -9.89 -35.89 16.99
N ASP A 243 -10.56 -34.75 16.87
CA ASP A 243 -11.82 -34.62 16.14
C ASP A 243 -11.56 -34.32 14.65
N THR A 244 -11.16 -35.33 13.88
CA THR A 244 -10.88 -35.15 12.43
C THR A 244 -12.13 -34.75 11.64
N ARG A 245 -13.33 -35.06 12.15
CA ARG A 245 -14.61 -34.84 11.45
C ARG A 245 -15.37 -33.61 11.93
N ASN A 246 -14.79 -32.80 12.83
CA ASN A 246 -15.38 -31.59 13.40
C ASN A 246 -16.79 -31.84 14.00
N THR A 247 -16.93 -32.93 14.74
CA THR A 247 -18.17 -33.39 15.39
C THR A 247 -18.37 -32.82 16.79
N GLY A 248 -17.36 -32.18 17.37
CA GLY A 248 -17.34 -31.73 18.77
C GLY A 248 -16.98 -32.85 19.76
N MET A 249 -16.50 -33.99 19.29
CA MET A 249 -16.01 -35.13 20.08
C MET A 249 -14.81 -35.77 19.39
N ALA A 250 -13.98 -36.51 20.14
CA ALA A 250 -12.89 -37.27 19.54
C ALA A 250 -13.42 -38.34 18.58
N THR A 251 -12.91 -38.35 17.35
CA THR A 251 -13.25 -39.35 16.34
C THR A 251 -12.11 -40.31 16.06
N ASP A 252 -10.88 -39.92 16.41
CA ASP A 252 -9.66 -40.65 16.11
C ASP A 252 -8.71 -40.66 17.31
N LEU A 253 -7.99 -41.76 17.46
CA LEU A 253 -6.86 -41.91 18.37
C LEU A 253 -5.57 -41.74 17.57
N ILE A 254 -4.73 -40.78 17.96
CA ILE A 254 -3.47 -40.51 17.26
C ILE A 254 -2.41 -41.50 17.72
N ASN A 255 -1.91 -42.31 16.78
CA ASN A 255 -0.76 -43.19 17.01
C ASN A 255 0.54 -42.39 16.87
N THR A 256 1.17 -42.02 17.98
CA THR A 256 2.41 -41.22 18.02
C THR A 256 3.68 -42.00 17.67
N SER A 257 3.55 -43.28 17.35
CA SER A 257 4.62 -44.16 16.87
C SER A 257 4.40 -44.64 15.44
N GLN A 258 3.41 -44.09 14.72
CA GLN A 258 3.21 -44.47 13.31
C GLN A 258 4.32 -43.92 12.43
N ALA A 259 4.58 -44.61 11.31
CA ALA A 259 5.51 -44.11 10.30
C ALA A 259 5.01 -42.79 9.69
N TYR A 260 5.95 -41.96 9.26
CA TYR A 260 5.70 -40.65 8.70
C TYR A 260 4.84 -40.76 7.44
N ASP A 261 3.68 -40.09 7.48
CA ASP A 261 2.83 -39.85 6.33
C ASP A 261 2.46 -38.37 6.33
N PRO A 262 2.87 -37.59 5.29
CA PRO A 262 2.58 -36.17 5.22
C PRO A 262 1.08 -35.84 5.22
N ASN A 263 0.21 -36.81 4.90
CA ASN A 263 -1.25 -36.63 4.83
C ASN A 263 -1.98 -37.19 6.06
N SER A 264 -1.26 -37.73 7.04
CA SER A 264 -1.87 -38.29 8.25
C SER A 264 -2.25 -37.20 9.26
N ALA A 265 -3.28 -37.49 10.05
CA ALA A 265 -3.73 -36.63 11.15
C ALA A 265 -2.62 -36.36 12.19
N PHE A 266 -1.74 -37.34 12.44
CA PHE A 266 -0.57 -37.16 13.31
C PHE A 266 0.37 -36.07 12.79
N THR A 267 0.74 -36.12 11.51
CA THR A 267 1.62 -35.10 10.91
C THR A 267 0.97 -33.73 10.88
N GLU A 268 -0.33 -33.67 10.57
CA GLU A 268 -1.09 -32.42 10.63
C GLU A 268 -0.96 -31.79 12.03
N LEU A 269 -1.26 -32.56 13.08
CA LEU A 269 -1.20 -32.07 14.46
C LEU A 269 0.22 -31.73 14.91
N ALA A 270 1.21 -32.58 14.61
CA ALA A 270 2.60 -32.36 14.98
C ALA A 270 3.17 -31.04 14.42
N SER A 271 2.67 -30.59 13.27
CA SER A 271 3.06 -29.30 12.67
C SER A 271 2.32 -28.07 13.22
N LYS A 272 1.17 -28.26 13.88
CA LYS A 272 0.24 -27.19 14.30
C LYS A 272 0.10 -27.03 15.82
N VAL A 273 0.32 -28.08 16.60
CA VAL A 273 0.25 -28.02 18.06
C VAL A 273 1.54 -27.42 18.60
N ILE A 274 1.41 -26.46 19.51
CA ILE A 274 2.52 -25.92 20.28
C ILE A 274 2.21 -25.89 21.77
N TRP A 275 3.22 -26.27 22.55
CA TRP A 275 3.19 -26.25 24.01
C TRP A 275 4.12 -25.15 24.49
N VAL A 276 3.58 -24.19 25.25
CA VAL A 276 4.31 -22.98 25.65
C VAL A 276 4.33 -22.89 27.17
N PHE A 277 5.52 -23.01 27.75
CA PHE A 277 5.74 -23.09 29.20
C PHE A 277 6.86 -22.11 29.64
N PRO A 278 6.57 -20.80 29.71
CA PRO A 278 7.58 -19.77 30.00
C PRO A 278 8.29 -19.95 31.35
N ASN A 279 7.55 -20.36 32.36
CA ASN A 279 8.01 -20.43 33.75
C ASN A 279 8.45 -21.84 34.17
N ALA A 280 8.24 -22.84 33.31
CA ALA A 280 8.58 -24.21 33.66
C ALA A 280 10.09 -24.32 33.89
N THR A 281 10.45 -24.93 35.01
CA THR A 281 11.83 -25.29 35.36
C THR A 281 12.05 -26.79 35.21
N LYS A 282 10.98 -27.57 35.25
CA LYS A 282 11.00 -29.02 35.10
C LYS A 282 9.87 -29.52 34.22
N ILE A 283 10.20 -30.39 33.26
CA ILE A 283 9.24 -31.16 32.48
C ILE A 283 9.57 -32.64 32.65
N THR A 284 8.57 -33.48 32.91
CA THR A 284 8.77 -34.94 32.93
C THR A 284 7.94 -35.64 31.85
N THR A 285 8.52 -36.66 31.21
CA THR A 285 7.78 -37.56 30.31
C THR A 285 7.86 -39.00 30.82
N LYS A 286 6.73 -39.72 30.84
CA LYS A 286 6.65 -41.11 31.31
C LYS A 286 6.12 -42.02 30.20
N GLY A 287 6.88 -42.15 29.11
CA GLY A 287 6.48 -42.90 27.93
C GLY A 287 5.46 -42.19 27.04
N TYR A 288 5.18 -40.90 27.29
CA TYR A 288 4.21 -40.13 26.53
C TYR A 288 4.80 -39.64 25.20
N GLY A 289 4.05 -39.79 24.11
CA GLY A 289 4.37 -39.18 22.83
C GLY A 289 3.76 -37.79 22.74
N VAL A 290 4.56 -36.75 23.03
CA VAL A 290 4.12 -35.35 22.93
C VAL A 290 3.93 -35.00 21.47
N VAL A 291 2.74 -34.56 21.07
CA VAL A 291 2.44 -34.10 19.70
C VAL A 291 2.59 -32.59 19.62
N GLY A 292 3.44 -32.10 18.73
CA GLY A 292 3.69 -30.67 18.55
C GLY A 292 5.03 -30.21 19.11
N SER A 293 5.33 -28.94 18.86
CA SER A 293 6.59 -28.31 19.30
C SER A 293 6.49 -27.80 20.74
N VAL A 294 7.59 -27.84 21.49
CA VAL A 294 7.67 -27.47 22.91
C VAL A 294 8.59 -26.28 23.10
N PHE A 295 8.04 -25.17 23.63
CA PHE A 295 8.74 -23.94 23.96
C PHE A 295 8.80 -23.79 25.48
N ALA A 296 9.93 -24.21 26.08
CA ALA A 296 10.16 -24.18 27.52
C ALA A 296 11.65 -23.90 27.83
N PRO A 297 12.18 -22.72 27.45
CA PRO A 297 13.62 -22.46 27.37
C PRO A 297 14.34 -22.43 28.72
N ASN A 298 13.59 -22.49 29.83
CA ASN A 298 14.13 -22.56 31.19
C ASN A 298 13.97 -23.94 31.83
N ALA A 299 13.26 -24.87 31.17
CA ALA A 299 12.91 -26.15 31.74
C ALA A 299 13.94 -27.23 31.41
N VAL A 300 14.27 -28.05 32.41
CA VAL A 300 14.96 -29.31 32.19
C VAL A 300 13.93 -30.41 31.93
N VAL A 301 14.03 -31.05 30.77
CA VAL A 301 13.18 -32.18 30.38
C VAL A 301 13.83 -33.48 30.84
N GLU A 302 13.22 -34.14 31.82
CA GLU A 302 13.60 -35.48 32.29
C GLU A 302 12.69 -36.52 31.64
N THR A 303 13.27 -37.41 30.83
CA THR A 303 12.48 -38.40 30.09
C THR A 303 12.60 -39.80 30.67
N LYS A 304 11.57 -40.61 30.45
CA LYS A 304 11.52 -42.04 30.73
C LYS A 304 10.77 -42.74 29.59
N GLY A 305 11.42 -42.83 28.43
CA GLY A 305 10.81 -43.24 27.16
C GLY A 305 9.76 -42.24 26.63
N GLY A 306 9.18 -42.52 25.47
CA GLY A 306 8.23 -41.64 24.77
C GLY A 306 8.93 -40.79 23.69
N SER A 307 8.29 -39.72 23.26
CA SER A 307 8.85 -38.86 22.21
C SER A 307 8.37 -37.41 22.27
N ILE A 308 9.11 -36.50 21.64
CA ILE A 308 8.59 -35.21 21.16
C ILE A 308 8.45 -35.28 19.65
N ASN A 309 7.23 -35.08 19.16
CA ASN A 309 6.86 -35.11 17.75
C ASN A 309 6.68 -33.68 17.25
N GLY A 310 7.79 -32.95 17.21
CA GLY A 310 7.87 -31.50 16.99
C GLY A 310 9.28 -30.99 17.28
N GLN A 311 9.46 -29.67 17.28
CA GLN A 311 10.73 -29.07 17.70
C GLN A 311 10.76 -28.81 19.21
N ALA A 312 11.91 -28.98 19.85
CA ALA A 312 12.10 -28.77 21.28
C ALA A 312 13.04 -27.58 21.55
N TYR A 313 12.52 -26.56 22.22
CA TYR A 313 13.28 -25.38 22.67
C TYR A 313 13.30 -25.35 24.19
N VAL A 314 14.34 -25.94 24.80
CA VAL A 314 14.33 -26.31 26.22
C VAL A 314 15.58 -25.85 26.97
N GLY A 315 15.46 -25.68 28.29
CA GLY A 315 16.59 -25.30 29.15
C GLY A 315 17.58 -26.44 29.41
N GLY A 316 17.14 -27.69 29.29
CA GLY A 316 17.98 -28.89 29.38
C GLY A 316 17.21 -30.11 28.86
N LEU A 317 17.91 -31.12 28.36
CA LEU A 317 17.28 -32.34 27.87
C LEU A 317 18.04 -33.58 28.34
N HIS A 318 17.38 -34.44 29.12
CA HIS A 318 17.93 -35.69 29.61
C HIS A 318 17.18 -36.87 28.98
N GLN A 319 17.64 -37.33 27.82
CA GLN A 319 17.03 -38.46 27.11
C GLN A 319 17.45 -39.79 27.77
N ARG A 320 16.46 -40.56 28.24
CA ARG A 320 16.62 -41.90 28.82
C ARG A 320 15.60 -42.87 28.23
N ASP A 321 15.88 -44.16 28.37
CA ASP A 321 14.95 -45.26 28.07
C ASP A 321 14.32 -45.23 26.67
N GLY A 322 15.12 -44.89 25.64
CA GLY A 322 14.63 -44.87 24.25
C GLY A 322 13.79 -43.66 23.90
N PHE A 323 13.95 -42.53 24.60
CA PHE A 323 13.22 -41.31 24.24
C PHE A 323 13.74 -40.70 22.94
N GLU A 324 12.83 -40.35 22.04
CA GLU A 324 13.12 -39.90 20.68
C GLU A 324 12.66 -38.44 20.46
N VAL A 325 13.37 -37.68 19.63
CA VAL A 325 12.90 -36.38 19.12
C VAL A 325 12.74 -36.48 17.61
N HIS A 326 11.49 -36.50 17.15
CA HIS A 326 11.15 -36.74 15.75
C HIS A 326 11.15 -35.46 14.91
N ASN A 327 11.39 -35.61 13.61
CA ASN A 327 11.53 -34.49 12.69
C ASN A 327 10.19 -33.95 12.17
N PHE A 328 9.48 -33.25 13.04
CA PHE A 328 8.33 -32.42 12.65
C PHE A 328 8.67 -30.95 12.80
N LYS A 329 8.62 -30.20 11.70
CA LYS A 329 8.97 -28.79 11.68
C LYS A 329 7.81 -27.93 12.14
N PHE A 330 8.08 -27.00 13.06
CA PHE A 330 7.17 -25.92 13.38
C PHE A 330 6.99 -25.01 12.16
N ASN A 331 5.77 -24.54 11.92
CA ASN A 331 5.47 -23.69 10.78
C ASN A 331 5.89 -22.22 11.02
N TRP A 332 7.21 -21.99 11.12
CA TRP A 332 7.81 -20.67 11.32
C TRP A 332 7.30 -19.60 10.34
N PRO A 333 7.13 -19.86 9.02
CA PRO A 333 6.57 -18.87 8.11
C PRO A 333 5.17 -18.40 8.50
N LYS A 334 4.28 -19.30 8.93
CA LYS A 334 2.92 -18.95 9.37
C LYS A 334 2.92 -18.24 10.72
N TRP A 335 3.80 -18.61 11.64
CA TRP A 335 3.91 -17.90 12.94
C TRP A 335 4.41 -16.47 12.76
N ASN A 336 5.50 -16.28 11.99
CA ASN A 336 6.12 -14.98 11.78
C ASN A 336 5.32 -14.05 10.85
N LYS A 337 4.42 -14.60 10.04
CA LYS A 337 3.50 -13.88 9.18
C LYS A 337 2.11 -14.51 9.33
N PRO A 338 1.38 -14.22 10.42
CA PRO A 338 0.00 -14.66 10.52
C PRO A 338 -0.71 -14.17 9.25
N VAL A 339 -1.48 -15.05 8.60
CA VAL A 339 -2.16 -14.73 7.35
C VAL A 339 -2.96 -13.45 7.59
N VAL A 340 -2.51 -12.34 6.99
CA VAL A 340 -3.25 -11.10 7.05
C VAL A 340 -4.51 -11.38 6.27
N GLU A 341 -5.65 -11.43 6.95
CA GLU A 341 -6.94 -11.56 6.26
C GLU A 341 -7.00 -10.49 5.17
N LYS A 342 -7.54 -10.88 4.02
CA LYS A 342 -7.62 -10.02 2.85
C LYS A 342 -9.07 -9.76 2.49
N GLY A 343 -9.35 -8.53 2.13
CA GLY A 343 -10.62 -8.12 1.57
C GLY A 343 -10.47 -7.59 0.16
N ASN A 344 -11.60 -7.18 -0.40
CA ASN A 344 -11.68 -6.66 -1.75
C ASN A 344 -12.32 -5.26 -1.73
N LEU A 345 -11.87 -4.39 -2.63
CA LEU A 345 -12.39 -3.05 -2.81
C LEU A 345 -12.96 -2.92 -4.21
N GLN A 346 -14.17 -2.39 -4.33
CA GLN A 346 -14.77 -2.00 -5.60
C GLN A 346 -15.06 -0.49 -5.60
N ILE A 347 -14.51 0.20 -6.59
CA ILE A 347 -14.73 1.62 -6.82
C ILE A 347 -15.73 1.75 -7.96
N LYS A 348 -16.89 2.35 -7.68
CA LYS A 348 -17.88 2.73 -8.69
C LYS A 348 -17.77 4.22 -9.00
N LYS A 349 -17.58 4.56 -10.27
CA LYS A 349 -17.35 5.93 -10.72
C LYS A 349 -18.51 6.45 -11.56
N VAL A 350 -19.06 7.60 -11.16
CA VAL A 350 -20.28 8.16 -11.74
C VAL A 350 -20.21 9.70 -11.92
N ASP A 351 -21.15 10.26 -12.69
CA ASP A 351 -21.39 11.70 -12.79
C ASP A 351 -22.00 12.24 -11.47
N THR A 352 -21.69 13.50 -11.14
CA THR A 352 -22.15 14.15 -9.89
C THR A 352 -23.66 14.40 -9.85
N ASN A 353 -24.26 14.72 -10.99
CA ASN A 353 -25.66 15.09 -11.14
C ASN A 353 -26.56 13.91 -11.51
N ASP A 354 -26.02 12.84 -12.12
CA ASP A 354 -26.75 11.62 -12.43
C ASP A 354 -25.89 10.36 -12.23
N GLU A 355 -26.15 9.62 -11.14
CA GLU A 355 -25.39 8.41 -10.80
C GLU A 355 -25.63 7.22 -11.76
N ASN A 356 -26.61 7.31 -12.66
CA ASN A 356 -26.80 6.30 -13.71
C ASN A 356 -25.79 6.46 -14.85
N ILE A 357 -25.16 7.63 -14.97
CA ILE A 357 -24.08 7.89 -15.91
C ILE A 357 -22.77 7.39 -15.28
N VAL A 358 -22.42 6.15 -15.62
CA VAL A 358 -21.16 5.52 -15.19
C VAL A 358 -19.99 6.01 -16.04
N LEU A 359 -18.81 6.14 -15.43
CA LEU A 359 -17.64 6.75 -16.08
C LEU A 359 -16.46 5.78 -16.19
N LYS A 360 -16.09 5.47 -17.44
CA LYS A 360 -14.93 4.65 -17.82
C LYS A 360 -13.63 5.47 -17.75
N ASP A 361 -12.50 4.80 -17.64
CA ASP A 361 -11.15 5.34 -17.81
C ASP A 361 -10.71 6.36 -16.74
N ALA A 362 -11.34 6.35 -15.56
CA ALA A 362 -10.82 7.03 -14.38
C ALA A 362 -9.69 6.19 -13.76
N ASN A 363 -8.55 6.80 -13.46
CA ASN A 363 -7.42 6.12 -12.81
C ASN A 363 -7.36 6.46 -11.32
N PHE A 364 -7.18 5.46 -10.47
CA PHE A 364 -7.06 5.60 -9.02
C PHE A 364 -5.80 4.91 -8.51
N ASP A 365 -5.17 5.55 -7.53
CA ASP A 365 -4.22 4.89 -6.63
C ASP A 365 -4.91 4.54 -5.32
N VAL A 366 -4.66 3.34 -4.82
CA VAL A 366 -5.00 2.91 -3.46
C VAL A 366 -3.74 2.96 -2.63
N ILE A 367 -3.79 3.72 -1.54
CA ILE A 367 -2.64 4.10 -0.71
C ILE A 367 -2.86 3.56 0.70
N ASP A 368 -1.87 2.88 1.26
CA ASP A 368 -1.92 2.36 2.63
C ASP A 368 -1.64 3.44 3.69
N LYS A 369 -1.72 3.05 4.98
CA LYS A 369 -1.44 3.93 6.12
C LYS A 369 0.01 4.47 6.16
N ASP A 370 0.93 3.80 5.48
CA ASP A 370 2.36 4.13 5.44
C ASP A 370 2.69 4.99 4.19
N ASN A 371 1.66 5.45 3.47
CA ASN A 371 1.71 6.25 2.24
C ASN A 371 2.31 5.51 1.02
N ASN A 372 2.28 4.17 1.00
CA ASN A 372 2.68 3.40 -0.19
C ASN A 372 1.48 3.20 -1.13
N VAL A 373 1.72 3.33 -2.44
CA VAL A 373 0.74 2.92 -3.46
C VAL A 373 0.73 1.39 -3.55
N VAL A 374 -0.35 0.77 -3.11
CA VAL A 374 -0.51 -0.69 -3.10
C VAL A 374 -1.24 -1.23 -4.32
N ALA A 375 -1.99 -0.37 -5.01
CA ALA A 375 -2.63 -0.69 -6.28
C ALA A 375 -2.89 0.58 -7.11
N THR A 376 -2.83 0.44 -8.43
CA THR A 376 -3.31 1.43 -9.39
C THR A 376 -4.34 0.75 -10.29
N VAL A 377 -5.54 1.30 -10.38
CA VAL A 377 -6.67 0.70 -11.10
C VAL A 377 -7.41 1.71 -11.96
N THR A 378 -8.02 1.20 -13.04
CA THR A 378 -8.76 2.00 -14.02
C THR A 378 -10.20 1.51 -14.09
N THR A 379 -11.17 2.42 -14.15
CA THR A 379 -12.58 2.02 -14.28
C THR A 379 -12.89 1.47 -15.66
N ASN A 380 -13.61 0.34 -15.70
CA ASN A 380 -14.07 -0.31 -16.92
C ASN A 380 -15.33 0.34 -17.50
N GLU A 381 -15.91 -0.25 -18.56
CA GLU A 381 -17.09 0.27 -19.26
C GLU A 381 -18.35 0.40 -18.40
N LYS A 382 -18.39 -0.30 -17.26
CA LYS A 382 -19.46 -0.20 -16.27
C LYS A 382 -19.16 0.85 -15.18
N GLY A 383 -18.05 1.59 -15.32
CA GLY A 383 -17.54 2.53 -14.33
C GLY A 383 -16.99 1.86 -13.08
N ILE A 384 -16.59 0.59 -13.15
CA ILE A 384 -16.13 -0.20 -12.00
C ILE A 384 -14.61 -0.44 -12.09
N ALA A 385 -13.92 -0.25 -10.98
CA ALA A 385 -12.55 -0.72 -10.78
C ALA A 385 -12.49 -1.61 -9.52
N GLU A 386 -11.77 -2.73 -9.59
CA GLU A 386 -11.65 -3.69 -8.49
C GLU A 386 -10.20 -3.81 -8.03
N VAL A 387 -9.99 -3.85 -6.72
CA VAL A 387 -8.73 -4.25 -6.10
C VAL A 387 -8.99 -5.46 -5.23
N LYS A 388 -8.25 -6.54 -5.48
CA LYS A 388 -8.39 -7.81 -4.77
C LYS A 388 -7.25 -8.00 -3.79
N ASP A 389 -7.47 -8.87 -2.82
CA ASP A 389 -6.42 -9.36 -1.94
C ASP A 389 -5.71 -8.26 -1.11
N LEU A 390 -6.44 -7.19 -0.76
CA LEU A 390 -5.94 -6.13 0.11
C LEU A 390 -5.93 -6.61 1.56
N PRO A 391 -4.80 -6.53 2.28
CA PRO A 391 -4.75 -6.73 3.73
C PRO A 391 -5.87 -5.95 4.46
N LEU A 392 -6.47 -6.51 5.51
CA LEU A 392 -7.41 -5.74 6.34
C LEU A 392 -6.70 -4.49 6.89
N GLY A 393 -7.38 -3.35 6.86
CA GLY A 393 -6.81 -2.08 7.29
C GLY A 393 -7.45 -0.85 6.65
N ASP A 394 -6.92 0.31 7.03
CA ASP A 394 -7.31 1.62 6.50
C ASP A 394 -6.49 1.97 5.25
N TYR A 395 -7.17 2.45 4.23
CA TYR A 395 -6.61 2.90 2.96
C TYR A 395 -7.17 4.26 2.55
N PHE A 396 -6.47 4.91 1.62
CA PHE A 396 -6.94 6.09 0.89
C PHE A 396 -7.03 5.78 -0.60
N VAL A 397 -8.18 6.09 -1.20
CA VAL A 397 -8.37 6.02 -2.65
C VAL A 397 -8.24 7.43 -3.22
N LYS A 398 -7.27 7.63 -4.10
CA LYS A 398 -6.94 8.92 -4.71
C LYS A 398 -7.13 8.86 -6.21
N GLU A 399 -7.91 9.79 -6.78
CA GLU A 399 -8.00 9.91 -8.24
C GLU A 399 -6.69 10.49 -8.79
N ILE A 400 -6.14 9.84 -9.81
CA ILE A 400 -4.92 10.25 -10.50
C ILE A 400 -5.26 10.99 -11.78
N SER A 401 -6.23 10.48 -12.55
CA SER A 401 -6.79 11.16 -13.72
C SER A 401 -8.29 10.93 -13.83
N ALA A 402 -9.02 12.00 -14.15
CA ALA A 402 -10.44 11.93 -14.45
C ALA A 402 -10.72 11.33 -15.83
N PRO A 403 -11.92 10.77 -16.05
CA PRO A 403 -12.46 10.46 -17.37
C PRO A 403 -12.46 11.68 -18.31
N GLU A 404 -12.44 11.41 -19.61
CA GLU A 404 -12.54 12.46 -20.63
C GLU A 404 -13.80 13.31 -20.43
N GLY A 405 -13.66 14.64 -20.51
CA GLY A 405 -14.78 15.56 -20.30
C GLY A 405 -15.18 15.76 -18.84
N TYR A 406 -14.45 15.25 -17.85
CA TYR A 406 -14.73 15.44 -16.42
C TYR A 406 -13.61 16.15 -15.66
N ILE A 407 -13.98 16.85 -14.58
CA ILE A 407 -13.04 17.50 -13.66
C ILE A 407 -12.54 16.46 -12.66
N LYS A 408 -11.22 16.44 -12.42
CA LYS A 408 -10.57 15.56 -11.45
C LYS A 408 -10.85 15.99 -10.01
N VAL A 409 -11.06 15.02 -9.13
CA VAL A 409 -11.18 15.22 -7.68
C VAL A 409 -9.84 14.95 -7.01
N ASP A 410 -9.25 15.97 -6.37
CA ASP A 410 -7.93 15.84 -5.72
C ASP A 410 -8.00 15.30 -4.29
N THR A 411 -9.17 15.36 -3.64
CA THR A 411 -9.36 14.89 -2.26
C THR A 411 -9.44 13.36 -2.20
N PRO A 412 -8.52 12.67 -1.50
CA PRO A 412 -8.61 11.22 -1.32
C PRO A 412 -9.78 10.82 -0.41
N VAL A 413 -10.35 9.64 -0.65
CA VAL A 413 -11.40 9.05 0.19
C VAL A 413 -10.82 7.96 1.08
N LYS A 414 -11.07 8.04 2.39
CA LYS A 414 -10.68 6.98 3.33
C LYS A 414 -11.63 5.79 3.20
N VAL A 415 -11.08 4.57 3.14
CA VAL A 415 -11.84 3.31 3.16
C VAL A 415 -11.18 2.33 4.13
N THR A 416 -12.00 1.53 4.83
CA THR A 416 -11.53 0.49 5.75
C THR A 416 -11.92 -0.87 5.20
N ILE A 417 -10.94 -1.74 4.97
CA ILE A 417 -11.14 -3.14 4.62
C ILE A 417 -11.16 -3.93 5.92
N ASN A 418 -12.33 -4.45 6.31
CA ASN A 418 -12.56 -5.06 7.63
C ASN A 418 -13.10 -6.51 7.57
N GLY A 419 -13.05 -7.13 6.39
CA GLY A 419 -13.42 -8.53 6.18
C GLY A 419 -13.22 -8.96 4.74
N THR A 420 -13.69 -10.16 4.40
CA THR A 420 -13.54 -10.78 3.07
C THR A 420 -14.57 -10.31 2.04
N ASN A 421 -15.64 -9.65 2.49
CA ASN A 421 -16.65 -9.06 1.62
C ASN A 421 -16.06 -7.94 0.74
N VAL A 422 -16.68 -7.72 -0.41
CA VAL A 422 -16.34 -6.58 -1.27
C VAL A 422 -16.84 -5.30 -0.60
N ILE A 423 -15.92 -4.41 -0.24
CA ILE A 423 -16.23 -3.06 0.19
C ILE A 423 -16.45 -2.20 -1.04
N GLU A 424 -17.63 -1.59 -1.17
CA GLU A 424 -17.97 -0.74 -2.31
C GLU A 424 -17.92 0.74 -1.93
N ILE A 425 -17.28 1.56 -2.76
CA ILE A 425 -17.29 3.02 -2.64
C ILE A 425 -17.77 3.66 -3.95
N VAL A 426 -18.45 4.80 -3.83
CA VAL A 426 -18.89 5.60 -4.98
C VAL A 426 -18.08 6.90 -5.05
N MET A 427 -17.41 7.11 -6.17
CA MET A 427 -16.65 8.32 -6.49
C MET A 427 -17.39 9.11 -7.58
N LYS A 428 -17.49 10.43 -7.44
CA LYS A 428 -18.25 11.31 -8.34
C LYS A 428 -17.35 12.35 -8.99
N ASN A 429 -17.47 12.57 -10.30
CA ASN A 429 -16.84 13.74 -10.95
C ASN A 429 -17.90 14.63 -11.57
N THR A 430 -17.61 15.92 -11.63
CA THR A 430 -18.44 16.91 -12.31
C THR A 430 -18.02 17.00 -13.76
N LYS A 431 -18.98 16.94 -14.68
CA LYS A 431 -18.73 17.11 -16.11
C LYS A 431 -18.18 18.52 -16.38
N LYS A 432 -17.17 18.62 -17.24
CA LYS A 432 -16.65 19.91 -17.72
C LYS A 432 -17.76 20.62 -18.49
N VAL A 433 -17.98 21.89 -18.17
CA VAL A 433 -18.83 22.76 -18.99
C VAL A 433 -17.95 23.30 -20.11
N GLU A 434 -18.23 22.88 -21.34
CA GLU A 434 -17.59 23.46 -22.51
C GLU A 434 -18.24 24.79 -22.84
N ASN A 435 -17.41 25.81 -23.10
CA ASN A 435 -17.85 27.13 -23.49
C ASN A 435 -17.47 27.41 -24.95
N GLY A 436 -18.18 28.35 -25.56
CA GLY A 436 -17.84 28.95 -26.85
C GLY A 436 -18.27 30.40 -26.87
N GLN A 437 -18.22 31.03 -28.04
CA GLN A 437 -18.69 32.41 -28.22
C GLN A 437 -19.32 32.58 -29.60
N PHE A 438 -20.04 33.68 -29.78
CA PHE A 438 -20.48 34.10 -31.10
C PHE A 438 -20.07 35.55 -31.38
N LYS A 439 -19.94 35.86 -32.67
CA LYS A 439 -19.71 37.19 -33.20
C LYS A 439 -20.93 37.62 -33.99
N LEU A 440 -21.62 38.65 -33.52
CA LEU A 440 -22.69 39.30 -34.27
C LEU A 440 -22.06 40.31 -35.25
N LEU A 441 -22.54 40.31 -36.50
CA LEU A 441 -22.28 41.35 -37.48
C LEU A 441 -23.60 42.03 -37.84
N LYS A 442 -23.72 43.30 -37.48
CA LYS A 442 -24.91 44.08 -37.79
C LYS A 442 -24.77 44.73 -39.15
N LYS A 443 -25.75 44.51 -40.03
CA LYS A 443 -25.72 45.02 -41.41
C LYS A 443 -26.99 45.79 -41.74
N ASP A 444 -26.86 46.74 -42.65
CA ASP A 444 -27.95 47.35 -43.39
C ASP A 444 -28.56 46.31 -44.35
N SER A 445 -29.88 46.20 -44.38
CA SER A 445 -30.59 45.17 -45.15
C SER A 445 -30.51 45.36 -46.67
N GLU A 446 -30.21 46.56 -47.15
CA GLU A 446 -30.19 46.88 -48.58
C GLU A 446 -28.75 47.00 -49.11
N SER A 447 -27.93 47.82 -48.46
CA SER A 447 -26.56 48.11 -48.86
C SER A 447 -25.54 47.10 -48.33
N GLY A 448 -25.89 46.32 -47.30
CA GLY A 448 -24.95 45.43 -46.59
C GLY A 448 -23.92 46.16 -45.72
N GLN A 449 -24.02 47.49 -45.57
CA GLN A 449 -23.12 48.29 -44.74
C GLN A 449 -23.14 47.82 -43.29
N LEU A 450 -21.97 47.71 -42.66
CA LEU A 450 -21.83 47.34 -41.25
C LEU A 450 -22.23 48.50 -40.32
N LEU A 451 -23.01 48.20 -39.27
CA LEU A 451 -23.69 49.20 -38.45
C LEU A 451 -23.20 49.23 -36.99
N PRO A 452 -22.52 50.31 -36.55
CA PRO A 452 -22.12 50.49 -35.16
C PRO A 452 -23.28 50.93 -34.27
N GLY A 453 -23.21 50.61 -32.97
CA GLY A 453 -24.12 51.12 -31.94
C GLY A 453 -25.44 50.38 -31.76
N ALA A 454 -25.66 49.23 -32.41
CA ALA A 454 -26.82 48.38 -32.11
C ALA A 454 -26.62 47.67 -30.77
N LYS A 455 -27.63 47.65 -29.91
CA LYS A 455 -27.59 46.97 -28.61
C LYS A 455 -28.47 45.72 -28.63
N PHE A 456 -27.92 44.59 -28.19
CA PHE A 456 -28.62 43.31 -28.12
C PHE A 456 -28.56 42.69 -26.74
N ASP A 457 -29.67 42.16 -26.28
CA ASP A 457 -29.70 41.20 -25.17
C ASP A 457 -29.51 39.78 -25.70
N VAL A 458 -28.63 39.03 -25.02
CA VAL A 458 -28.36 37.61 -25.25
C VAL A 458 -29.14 36.82 -24.21
N ILE A 459 -30.07 36.00 -24.66
CA ILE A 459 -31.05 35.31 -23.82
C ILE A 459 -30.81 33.81 -23.90
N ASP A 460 -30.72 33.15 -22.74
CA ASP A 460 -30.56 31.68 -22.65
C ASP A 460 -31.87 30.93 -22.90
N LYS A 461 -31.80 29.59 -22.90
CA LYS A 461 -32.96 28.70 -23.11
C LYS A 461 -34.07 28.85 -22.05
N ASP A 462 -33.72 29.35 -20.88
CA ASP A 462 -34.65 29.52 -19.75
C ASP A 462 -35.27 30.93 -19.74
N GLY A 463 -34.91 31.77 -20.71
CA GLY A 463 -35.45 33.12 -20.90
C GLY A 463 -34.70 34.20 -20.13
N ASN A 464 -33.55 33.88 -19.53
CA ASN A 464 -32.76 34.86 -18.77
C ASN A 464 -31.81 35.63 -19.68
N VAL A 465 -31.70 36.94 -19.46
CA VAL A 465 -30.66 37.76 -20.10
C VAL A 465 -29.31 37.44 -19.46
N VAL A 466 -28.43 36.79 -20.20
CA VAL A 466 -27.10 36.37 -19.72
C VAL A 466 -26.01 37.38 -20.06
N GLU A 467 -26.24 38.25 -21.04
CA GLU A 467 -25.31 39.29 -21.48
C GLU A 467 -26.05 40.35 -22.31
N THR A 468 -25.54 41.58 -22.33
CA THR A 468 -25.93 42.61 -23.29
C THR A 468 -24.71 43.07 -24.07
N ILE A 469 -24.76 43.03 -25.41
CA ILE A 469 -23.66 43.38 -26.30
C ILE A 469 -24.01 44.58 -27.18
N ILE A 470 -23.01 45.38 -27.55
CA ILE A 470 -23.17 46.56 -28.42
C ILE A 470 -22.23 46.43 -29.61
N THR A 471 -22.70 46.70 -30.82
CA THR A 471 -21.82 46.68 -32.00
C THR A 471 -20.82 47.81 -32.00
N ASP A 472 -19.55 47.47 -32.22
CA ASP A 472 -18.42 48.38 -32.28
C ASP A 472 -18.40 49.21 -33.56
N GLY A 473 -17.39 50.07 -33.72
CA GLY A 473 -17.19 50.92 -34.90
C GLY A 473 -17.07 50.17 -36.24
N LYS A 474 -16.89 48.85 -36.22
CA LYS A 474 -16.85 47.96 -37.40
C LYS A 474 -18.15 47.17 -37.55
N GLY A 475 -19.20 47.53 -36.81
CA GLY A 475 -20.51 46.87 -36.81
C GLY A 475 -20.50 45.46 -36.25
N ALA A 476 -19.50 45.09 -35.43
CA ALA A 476 -19.36 43.78 -34.85
C ALA A 476 -19.55 43.80 -33.33
N ALA A 477 -20.13 42.75 -32.75
CA ALA A 477 -20.14 42.51 -31.32
C ALA A 477 -19.71 41.07 -31.03
N LEU A 478 -18.86 40.86 -30.03
CA LEU A 478 -18.44 39.53 -29.59
C LEU A 478 -19.07 39.24 -28.23
N SER A 479 -19.67 38.06 -28.06
CA SER A 479 -20.18 37.63 -26.76
C SER A 479 -19.04 37.28 -25.80
N LYS A 480 -19.34 37.20 -24.51
CA LYS A 480 -18.51 36.48 -23.55
C LYS A 480 -18.47 34.99 -23.90
N GLN A 481 -17.63 34.25 -23.19
CA GLN A 481 -17.66 32.79 -23.22
C GLN A 481 -18.94 32.29 -22.56
N LEU A 482 -19.77 31.61 -23.35
CA LEU A 482 -21.07 31.08 -22.96
C LEU A 482 -21.03 29.55 -23.02
N PRO A 483 -21.71 28.84 -22.10
CA PRO A 483 -21.90 27.40 -22.22
C PRO A 483 -22.43 27.01 -23.60
N VAL A 484 -22.01 25.86 -24.11
CA VAL A 484 -22.54 25.33 -25.39
C VAL A 484 -24.05 25.21 -25.33
N GLY A 485 -24.72 25.75 -26.33
CA GLY A 485 -26.18 25.78 -26.39
C GLY A 485 -26.72 26.83 -27.35
N THR A 486 -28.05 26.87 -27.47
CA THR A 486 -28.77 27.83 -28.30
C THR A 486 -29.15 29.05 -27.50
N TYR A 487 -28.84 30.23 -28.04
CA TYR A 487 -29.16 31.53 -27.48
C TYR A 487 -30.05 32.33 -28.43
N THR A 488 -30.83 33.25 -27.86
CA THR A 488 -31.66 34.19 -28.62
C THR A 488 -31.10 35.60 -28.48
N LEU A 489 -30.88 36.26 -29.61
CA LEU A 489 -30.43 37.64 -29.70
C LEU A 489 -31.64 38.54 -29.97
N LYS A 490 -31.87 39.49 -29.07
CA LYS A 490 -32.96 40.47 -29.19
C LYS A 490 -32.39 41.86 -29.28
N GLU A 491 -32.65 42.57 -30.38
CA GLU A 491 -32.26 43.97 -30.50
C GLU A 491 -33.11 44.80 -29.55
N VAL A 492 -32.46 45.57 -28.68
CA VAL A 492 -33.11 46.46 -27.70
C VAL A 492 -32.89 47.93 -28.02
N GLU A 493 -31.87 48.25 -28.82
CA GLU A 493 -31.61 49.60 -29.33
C GLU A 493 -31.04 49.51 -30.75
N ALA A 494 -31.66 50.21 -31.70
CA ALA A 494 -31.23 50.23 -33.09
C ALA A 494 -30.05 51.20 -33.29
N PRO A 495 -29.17 50.97 -34.29
CA PRO A 495 -28.24 51.98 -34.76
C PRO A 495 -28.95 53.29 -35.13
N LYS A 496 -28.26 54.42 -34.96
CA LYS A 496 -28.79 55.73 -35.34
C LYS A 496 -29.16 55.74 -36.83
N GLY A 497 -30.41 56.14 -37.14
CA GLY A 497 -30.92 56.20 -38.51
C GLY A 497 -31.50 54.87 -39.04
N TYR A 498 -31.66 53.86 -38.18
CA TYR A 498 -32.22 52.55 -38.51
C TYR A 498 -33.45 52.24 -37.67
N GLU A 499 -34.35 51.43 -38.23
CA GLU A 499 -35.52 50.92 -37.53
C GLU A 499 -35.10 49.88 -36.48
N LEU A 500 -35.73 49.89 -35.29
CA LEU A 500 -35.55 48.84 -34.28
C LEU A 500 -36.24 47.56 -34.75
N SER A 501 -35.47 46.47 -34.86
CA SER A 501 -36.02 45.19 -35.25
C SER A 501 -36.89 44.61 -34.12
N SER A 502 -38.11 44.20 -34.45
CA SER A 502 -38.97 43.43 -33.55
C SER A 502 -38.69 41.92 -33.59
N SER A 503 -37.82 41.47 -34.50
CA SER A 503 -37.48 40.06 -34.69
C SER A 503 -36.31 39.65 -33.81
N SER A 504 -36.33 38.40 -33.33
CA SER A 504 -35.21 37.79 -32.61
C SER A 504 -34.45 36.82 -33.50
N VAL A 505 -33.15 36.67 -33.24
CA VAL A 505 -32.25 35.80 -34.03
C VAL A 505 -31.71 34.70 -33.12
N ARG A 506 -31.73 33.45 -33.58
CA ARG A 506 -31.13 32.32 -32.84
C ARG A 506 -29.68 32.12 -33.25
N VAL A 507 -28.83 31.79 -32.27
CA VAL A 507 -27.44 31.43 -32.49
C VAL A 507 -27.07 30.20 -31.66
N ASP A 508 -26.44 29.22 -32.30
CA ASP A 508 -25.93 28.03 -31.64
C ASP A 508 -24.45 28.23 -31.30
N VAL A 509 -24.13 28.30 -30.01
CA VAL A 509 -22.76 28.39 -29.52
C VAL A 509 -22.17 26.99 -29.48
N ALA A 510 -21.10 26.77 -30.23
CA ALA A 510 -20.38 25.49 -30.30
C ALA A 510 -19.09 25.50 -29.47
N ALA A 511 -18.72 24.34 -28.94
CA ALA A 511 -17.57 24.17 -28.05
C ALA A 511 -16.28 24.72 -28.68
N ASN A 512 -15.56 25.57 -27.94
CA ASN A 512 -14.27 26.15 -28.33
C ASN A 512 -14.27 26.85 -29.71
N LYS A 513 -15.43 27.32 -30.18
CA LYS A 513 -15.58 27.98 -31.48
C LYS A 513 -16.16 29.39 -31.32
N THR A 514 -15.89 30.21 -32.33
CA THR A 514 -16.56 31.50 -32.54
C THR A 514 -17.49 31.36 -33.72
N VAL A 515 -18.80 31.38 -33.48
CA VAL A 515 -19.81 31.32 -34.54
C VAL A 515 -20.15 32.73 -34.98
N THR A 516 -20.18 33.01 -36.28
CA THR A 516 -20.56 34.35 -36.78
C THR A 516 -22.03 34.36 -37.19
N VAL A 517 -22.78 35.36 -36.75
CA VAL A 517 -24.21 35.56 -37.08
C VAL A 517 -24.42 36.95 -37.64
N ASP A 518 -25.09 37.04 -38.79
CA ASP A 518 -25.46 38.30 -39.41
C ASP A 518 -26.86 38.73 -38.98
N VAL A 519 -27.03 40.00 -38.60
CA VAL A 519 -28.33 40.57 -38.22
C VAL A 519 -28.61 41.85 -39.01
N LEU A 520 -29.71 41.89 -39.74
CA LEU A 520 -30.05 42.96 -40.68
C LEU A 520 -30.97 44.02 -40.05
N ASN A 521 -30.77 45.31 -40.35
CA ASN A 521 -31.72 46.39 -40.04
C ASN A 521 -32.03 47.18 -41.30
N LYS A 522 -33.26 47.68 -41.35
CA LYS A 522 -33.72 48.56 -42.41
C LYS A 522 -33.38 50.01 -42.06
N LYS A 523 -32.80 50.73 -43.01
CA LYS A 523 -32.50 52.16 -42.87
C LYS A 523 -33.80 52.96 -42.86
N ILE A 524 -33.91 53.93 -41.97
CA ILE A 524 -35.03 54.88 -41.98
C ILE A 524 -34.89 55.74 -43.23
N ALA A 525 -35.92 55.80 -44.06
CA ALA A 525 -35.92 56.64 -45.25
C ALA A 525 -35.82 58.12 -44.84
N GLU A 526 -34.71 58.78 -45.20
CA GLU A 526 -34.61 60.23 -45.08
C GLU A 526 -35.56 60.87 -46.11
N LYS A 527 -36.36 61.85 -45.66
CA LYS A 527 -37.21 62.62 -46.56
C LYS A 527 -36.33 63.43 -47.50
N ALA A 528 -36.57 63.33 -48.81
CA ALA A 528 -35.81 64.07 -49.81
C ALA A 528 -36.02 65.58 -49.61
N THR A 529 -34.96 66.37 -49.44
CA THR A 529 -35.05 67.83 -49.36
C THR A 529 -34.21 68.48 -50.46
N GLY A 530 -34.67 69.62 -50.98
CA GLY A 530 -33.99 70.42 -52.00
C GLY A 530 -33.72 71.86 -51.54
N GLN A 531 -32.93 72.58 -52.31
CA GLN A 531 -32.66 74.01 -52.14
C GLN A 531 -32.73 74.71 -53.50
N PHE A 532 -33.01 76.01 -53.51
CA PHE A 532 -32.92 76.83 -54.72
C PHE A 532 -32.00 78.03 -54.49
N GLU A 533 -31.31 78.46 -55.55
CA GLU A 533 -30.48 79.67 -55.57
C GLU A 533 -31.21 80.77 -56.34
N ILE A 534 -31.23 81.97 -55.77
CA ILE A 534 -31.64 83.19 -56.46
C ILE A 534 -30.37 83.95 -56.84
N VAL A 535 -30.24 84.30 -58.11
CA VAL A 535 -29.22 85.24 -58.62
C VAL A 535 -29.94 86.51 -59.08
N LYS A 536 -29.74 87.61 -58.38
CA LYS A 536 -30.43 88.87 -58.68
C LYS A 536 -29.58 89.75 -59.59
N VAL A 537 -30.13 90.04 -60.77
CA VAL A 537 -29.51 90.88 -61.80
C VAL A 537 -30.28 92.19 -61.99
N ASP A 538 -29.61 93.17 -62.59
CA ASP A 538 -30.21 94.37 -63.17
C ASP A 538 -31.09 93.99 -64.38
N ALA A 539 -32.18 94.74 -64.59
CA ALA A 539 -33.16 94.44 -65.64
C ALA A 539 -32.63 94.71 -67.06
N ASN A 540 -31.73 95.70 -67.20
CA ASN A 540 -31.19 96.12 -68.49
C ASN A 540 -29.78 95.56 -68.74
N ASP A 541 -29.10 95.09 -67.69
CA ASP A 541 -27.78 94.48 -67.79
C ASP A 541 -27.69 93.22 -66.91
N LYS A 542 -27.82 92.05 -67.53
CA LYS A 542 -27.79 90.76 -66.84
C LYS A 542 -26.41 90.42 -66.25
N THR A 543 -25.36 91.16 -66.57
CA THR A 543 -24.01 90.96 -66.00
C THR A 543 -23.82 91.72 -64.68
N LYS A 544 -24.69 92.69 -64.40
CA LYS A 544 -24.67 93.48 -63.17
C LYS A 544 -25.50 92.81 -62.08
N LEU A 545 -24.82 92.27 -61.07
CA LEU A 545 -25.42 91.59 -59.92
C LEU A 545 -25.79 92.57 -58.80
N LEU A 546 -26.92 92.34 -58.13
CA LEU A 546 -27.49 93.26 -57.13
C LEU A 546 -27.49 92.62 -55.74
N SER A 547 -26.72 93.20 -54.81
CA SER A 547 -26.72 92.81 -53.40
C SER A 547 -27.92 93.39 -52.65
N ASP A 548 -28.18 92.85 -51.46
CA ASP A 548 -29.13 93.37 -50.48
C ASP A 548 -30.62 93.33 -50.90
N ALA A 549 -30.95 92.60 -51.96
CA ALA A 549 -32.34 92.35 -52.34
C ALA A 549 -32.95 91.29 -51.42
N GLU A 550 -34.11 91.58 -50.83
CA GLU A 550 -34.83 90.67 -49.93
C GLU A 550 -35.97 89.95 -50.66
N PHE A 551 -36.11 88.66 -50.39
CA PHE A 551 -37.14 87.76 -50.89
C PHE A 551 -37.80 87.05 -49.71
N GLU A 552 -39.11 86.89 -49.77
CA GLU A 552 -39.85 86.06 -48.84
C GLU A 552 -40.23 84.75 -49.53
N VAL A 553 -40.10 83.64 -48.81
CA VAL A 553 -40.45 82.32 -49.35
C VAL A 553 -41.70 81.83 -48.64
N TYR A 554 -42.73 81.49 -49.40
CA TYR A 554 -43.99 80.99 -48.89
C TYR A 554 -44.22 79.52 -49.25
N LYS A 555 -44.89 78.80 -48.36
CA LYS A 555 -45.45 77.47 -48.63
C LYS A 555 -46.90 77.46 -48.15
N ASP A 556 -47.82 77.08 -49.03
CA ASP A 556 -49.26 77.00 -48.73
C ASP A 556 -49.84 78.30 -48.12
N GLY A 557 -49.29 79.46 -48.51
CA GLY A 557 -49.72 80.78 -48.03
C GLY A 557 -49.03 81.25 -46.74
N GLU A 558 -48.22 80.42 -46.08
CA GLU A 558 -47.44 80.82 -44.90
C GLU A 558 -46.00 81.19 -45.26
N LYS A 559 -45.51 82.30 -44.71
CA LYS A 559 -44.12 82.73 -44.86
C LYS A 559 -43.22 81.79 -44.06
N ILE A 560 -42.33 81.07 -44.75
CA ILE A 560 -41.44 80.07 -44.14
C ILE A 560 -39.97 80.51 -44.10
N ASP A 561 -39.58 81.51 -44.89
CA ASP A 561 -38.20 82.00 -44.92
C ASP A 561 -38.09 83.45 -45.40
N THR A 562 -36.95 84.09 -45.14
CA THR A 562 -36.57 85.39 -45.72
C THR A 562 -35.13 85.32 -46.18
N LEU A 563 -34.89 85.59 -47.45
CA LEU A 563 -33.60 85.46 -48.11
C LEU A 563 -33.11 86.84 -48.54
N ARG A 564 -31.83 87.15 -48.34
CA ARG A 564 -31.22 88.40 -48.77
C ARG A 564 -29.99 88.12 -49.63
N THR A 565 -29.89 88.76 -50.80
CA THR A 565 -28.72 88.57 -51.67
C THR A 565 -27.46 89.15 -51.04
N ASP A 566 -26.38 88.38 -51.10
CA ASP A 566 -25.07 88.80 -50.61
C ASP A 566 -24.40 89.80 -51.57
N LYS A 567 -23.14 90.19 -51.28
CA LYS A 567 -22.36 91.10 -52.12
C LYS A 567 -22.10 90.60 -53.55
N THR A 568 -22.33 89.32 -53.81
CA THR A 568 -22.24 88.71 -55.15
C THR A 568 -23.59 88.69 -55.86
N GLY A 569 -24.65 89.20 -55.22
CA GLY A 569 -26.01 89.22 -55.75
C GLY A 569 -26.72 87.86 -55.69
N LYS A 570 -26.25 86.93 -54.84
CA LYS A 570 -26.79 85.58 -54.72
C LYS A 570 -27.35 85.30 -53.34
N VAL A 571 -28.34 84.40 -53.25
CA VAL A 571 -28.80 83.79 -52.00
C VAL A 571 -29.34 82.38 -52.24
N ILE A 572 -29.11 81.47 -51.29
CA ILE A 572 -29.58 80.08 -51.35
C ILE A 572 -30.61 79.85 -50.23
N SER A 573 -31.71 79.18 -50.53
CA SER A 573 -32.74 78.83 -49.55
C SER A 573 -32.23 77.83 -48.51
N LYS A 574 -32.88 77.74 -47.34
CA LYS A 574 -32.72 76.56 -46.47
C LYS A 574 -33.16 75.27 -47.20
N LYS A 575 -32.84 74.10 -46.64
CA LYS A 575 -33.35 72.82 -47.16
C LYS A 575 -34.87 72.74 -46.96
N LEU A 576 -35.58 72.43 -48.04
CA LEU A 576 -37.04 72.40 -48.10
C LEU A 576 -37.48 71.02 -48.60
N GLU A 577 -38.56 70.49 -48.03
CA GLU A 577 -39.23 69.27 -48.54
C GLU A 577 -39.71 69.48 -50.00
N PRO A 578 -39.91 68.42 -50.80
CA PRO A 578 -40.36 68.56 -52.17
C PRO A 578 -41.79 69.12 -52.15
N GLY A 579 -42.03 70.17 -52.93
CA GLY A 579 -43.30 70.88 -52.89
C GLY A 579 -43.28 72.14 -53.72
N LYS A 580 -44.43 72.81 -53.77
CA LYS A 580 -44.55 74.13 -54.41
C LYS A 580 -44.28 75.23 -53.39
N TYR A 581 -43.47 76.18 -53.81
CA TYR A 581 -43.10 77.36 -53.04
C TYR A 581 -43.32 78.58 -53.93
N THR A 582 -43.66 79.72 -53.33
CA THR A 582 -43.88 80.99 -54.03
C THR A 582 -43.09 82.12 -53.41
#